data_AF-A0A4Q2AUK8-F1
#
_entry.id   AF-A0A4Q2AUK8-F1
#
_cell.length_a   1.000
_cell.length_b   1.000
_cell.length_c   1.000
_cell.angle_alpha   90.00
_cell.angle_beta   90.00
_cell.angle_gamma   90.00
#
_symmetry.space_group_name_H-M   'P 1'
#
loop_
_entity.id
_entity.type
_entity.pdbx_description
1 polymer ?
#
loop_
_entity_poly.entity_id
_entity_poly.type
_entity_poly.pdbx_seq_one_letter_code
_entity_poly.pdbx_strand_id
1 'polypeptide(L)'
;MPGWATATAAHQQAETSRSTELYSFELPFIDVLDEARTLMMKNGTVDVSEEHVIAGENTTRHYQYVIAVTPAKSNPNRSYLWIDISMNQDRAVHGTVTPHDESGAFIKQLGEKLNVVPKFVTSK
;
A
#
# COMPACT_ATOMS: atom_id res chain seq x y z
N MET A 1 45.50 -16.02 24.13
CA MET A 1 44.71 -14.92 23.53
C MET A 1 44.71 -15.12 22.02
N PRO A 2 43.65 -14.74 21.29
CA PRO A 2 42.29 -15.26 21.27
C PRO A 2 41.99 -16.02 19.96
N GLY A 3 41.14 -17.03 20.02
CA GLY A 3 40.63 -17.77 18.86
C GLY A 3 39.12 -17.94 18.97
N TRP A 4 38.44 -17.73 17.84
CA TRP A 4 36.99 -17.81 17.63
C TRP A 4 36.12 -16.75 18.33
N ALA A 5 35.96 -15.62 17.66
CA ALA A 5 34.66 -14.94 17.64
C ALA A 5 33.86 -15.53 16.48
N THR A 6 33.04 -16.53 16.76
CA THR A 6 31.97 -16.96 15.84
C THR A 6 30.96 -15.81 15.83
N ALA A 7 31.05 -14.94 14.83
CA ALA A 7 30.02 -13.95 14.59
C ALA A 7 28.72 -14.71 14.34
N THR A 8 27.81 -14.59 15.30
CA THR A 8 26.40 -14.94 15.19
C THR A 8 25.92 -14.42 13.85
N ALA A 9 25.53 -15.33 12.95
CA ALA A 9 24.73 -14.99 11.79
C ALA A 9 23.41 -14.45 12.33
N ALA A 10 23.40 -13.14 12.60
CA ALA A 10 22.22 -12.38 12.92
C ALA A 10 21.22 -12.69 11.82
N HIS A 11 20.03 -13.12 12.23
CA HIS A 11 18.85 -13.17 11.39
C HIS A 11 18.68 -11.83 10.66
N GLN A 12 19.26 -11.71 9.47
CA GLN A 12 18.73 -10.82 8.46
C GLN A 12 17.56 -11.56 7.83
N GLN A 13 16.48 -11.66 8.62
CA GLN A 13 15.14 -11.64 8.08
C GLN A 13 15.13 -10.36 7.26
N ALA A 14 15.35 -10.50 5.95
CA ALA A 14 15.38 -9.39 5.01
C ALA A 14 14.06 -8.65 5.24
N GLU A 15 14.13 -7.48 5.90
CA GLU A 15 12.99 -6.59 6.07
C GLU A 15 12.40 -6.44 4.69
N THR A 16 11.26 -7.08 4.47
CA THR A 16 10.52 -6.94 3.24
C THR A 16 10.26 -5.46 3.15
N SER A 17 10.89 -4.77 2.20
CA SER A 17 10.62 -3.35 1.96
C SER A 17 9.10 -3.24 1.86
N ARG A 18 8.50 -2.64 2.89
CA ARG A 18 7.06 -2.58 3.09
C ARG A 18 6.74 -1.16 3.51
N SER A 19 5.72 -0.57 2.89
CA SER A 19 5.16 0.70 3.34
C SER A 19 3.72 0.47 3.76
N THR A 20 3.38 0.91 4.96
CA THR A 20 2.03 0.84 5.48
C THR A 20 1.59 2.25 5.85
N GLU A 21 0.56 2.75 5.18
CA GLU A 21 0.16 4.15 5.24
C GLU A 21 -1.36 4.29 5.38
N LEU A 22 -1.78 5.36 6.04
CA LEU A 22 -3.19 5.68 6.25
C LEU A 22 -3.49 7.06 5.68
N TYR A 23 -4.53 7.14 4.85
CA TYR A 23 -5.01 8.36 4.24
C TYR A 23 -6.47 8.59 4.57
N SER A 24 -6.89 9.85 4.60
CA SER A 24 -8.31 10.22 4.70
C SER A 24 -8.77 11.00 3.48
N PHE A 25 -9.99 10.68 3.04
CA PHE A 25 -10.68 11.28 1.91
C PHE A 25 -11.98 11.92 2.43
N GLU A 26 -12.29 13.13 1.99
CA GLU A 26 -13.60 13.78 2.25
C GLU A 26 -14.61 13.33 1.18
N LEU A 27 -14.73 12.00 1.00
CA LEU A 27 -15.67 11.35 0.11
C LEU A 27 -16.29 10.12 0.78
N PRO A 28 -17.50 9.72 0.35
CA PRO A 28 -18.13 8.47 0.74
C PRO A 28 -17.20 7.26 0.50
N PHE A 29 -17.35 6.25 1.36
CA PHE A 29 -16.57 5.00 1.28
C PHE A 29 -16.63 4.34 -0.10
N ILE A 30 -17.83 4.27 -0.70
CA ILE A 30 -18.05 3.52 -1.95
C ILE A 30 -17.28 4.14 -3.12
N ASP A 31 -17.28 5.47 -3.22
CA ASP A 31 -16.59 6.19 -4.29
C ASP A 31 -15.07 5.96 -4.22
N VAL A 32 -14.52 5.98 -3.01
CA VAL A 32 -13.08 5.75 -2.79
C VAL A 32 -12.70 4.29 -3.06
N LEU A 33 -13.54 3.33 -2.65
CA LEU A 33 -13.30 1.92 -2.89
C LEU A 33 -13.34 1.59 -4.39
N ASP A 34 -14.37 2.04 -5.11
CA ASP A 34 -14.58 1.71 -6.52
C ASP A 34 -13.46 2.28 -7.40
N GLU A 35 -13.02 3.50 -7.15
CA GLU A 35 -11.90 4.10 -7.88
C GLU A 35 -10.55 3.47 -7.51
N ALA A 36 -10.31 3.15 -6.23
CA ALA A 36 -9.11 2.44 -5.82
C ALA A 36 -9.01 1.06 -6.51
N ARG A 37 -10.14 0.34 -6.58
CA ARG A 37 -10.26 -0.94 -7.28
C ARG A 37 -9.99 -0.80 -8.78
N THR A 38 -10.62 0.19 -9.42
CA THR A 38 -10.45 0.47 -10.85
C THR A 38 -8.99 0.80 -11.18
N LEU A 39 -8.34 1.60 -10.34
CA LEU A 39 -6.93 1.97 -10.50
C LEU A 39 -6.02 0.75 -10.34
N MET A 40 -6.28 -0.12 -9.36
CA MET A 40 -5.52 -1.36 -9.20
C MET A 40 -5.71 -2.32 -10.38
N MET A 41 -6.93 -2.51 -10.88
CA MET A 41 -7.20 -3.35 -12.05
C MET A 41 -6.49 -2.85 -13.31
N LYS A 42 -6.32 -1.53 -13.43
CA LYS A 42 -5.56 -0.93 -14.54
C LYS A 42 -4.06 -1.23 -14.44
N ASN A 43 -3.52 -1.26 -13.21
CA ASN A 43 -2.08 -1.38 -12.96
C ASN A 43 -1.61 -2.85 -12.77
N GLY A 44 -2.53 -3.81 -12.67
CA GLY A 44 -2.19 -5.21 -12.52
C GLY A 44 -3.37 -6.12 -12.21
N THR A 45 -3.12 -7.17 -11.43
CA THR A 45 -4.13 -8.18 -11.07
C THR A 45 -4.75 -7.81 -9.73
N VAL A 46 -6.08 -7.89 -9.63
CA VAL A 46 -6.82 -7.69 -8.39
C VAL A 46 -7.45 -9.00 -7.94
N ASP A 47 -7.17 -9.41 -6.71
CA ASP A 47 -7.86 -10.47 -6.01
C ASP A 47 -8.66 -9.86 -4.85
N VAL A 48 -9.98 -9.98 -4.89
CA VAL A 48 -10.85 -9.34 -3.90
C VAL A 48 -11.20 -10.37 -2.84
N SER A 49 -10.66 -10.20 -1.64
CA SER A 49 -10.93 -11.11 -0.52
C SER A 49 -12.20 -10.73 0.25
N GLU A 50 -12.57 -9.44 0.32
CA GLU A 50 -13.71 -8.94 1.11
C GLU A 50 -14.34 -7.67 0.51
N GLU A 51 -15.54 -7.28 1.00
CA GLU A 51 -16.31 -6.11 0.53
C GLU A 51 -15.59 -4.76 0.73
N HIS A 52 -14.63 -4.68 1.65
CA HIS A 52 -13.91 -3.44 2.00
C HIS A 52 -12.40 -3.53 1.74
N VAL A 53 -11.91 -4.68 1.26
CA VAL A 53 -10.48 -4.97 1.13
C VAL A 53 -10.17 -5.42 -0.30
N ILE A 54 -9.22 -4.72 -0.91
CA ILE A 54 -8.72 -4.99 -2.25
C ILE A 54 -7.29 -5.48 -2.09
N ALA A 55 -7.00 -6.71 -2.51
CA ALA A 55 -5.64 -7.20 -2.64
C ALA A 55 -5.26 -7.28 -4.12
N GLY A 56 -3.99 -7.17 -4.44
CA GLY A 56 -3.55 -7.31 -5.81
C GLY A 56 -2.06 -7.16 -5.99
N GLU A 57 -1.61 -7.35 -7.23
CA GLU A 57 -0.22 -7.24 -7.61
C GLU A 57 -0.09 -6.31 -8.82
N ASN A 58 0.80 -5.32 -8.73
CA ASN A 58 1.25 -4.59 -9.90
C ASN A 58 2.20 -5.50 -10.68
N THR A 59 1.71 -6.05 -11.79
CA THR A 59 2.44 -7.01 -12.63
C THR A 59 3.67 -6.41 -13.29
N THR A 60 3.74 -5.09 -13.41
CA THR A 60 4.86 -4.38 -14.05
C THR A 60 6.00 -4.11 -13.07
N ARG A 61 5.68 -3.85 -11.80
CA ARG A 61 6.67 -3.45 -10.78
C ARG A 61 6.87 -4.48 -9.66
N HIS A 62 6.11 -5.57 -9.68
CA HIS A 62 6.16 -6.68 -8.72
C HIS A 62 5.92 -6.25 -7.27
N TYR A 63 5.06 -5.24 -7.07
CA TYR A 63 4.56 -4.85 -5.76
C TYR A 63 3.25 -5.56 -5.47
N GLN A 64 3.13 -6.08 -4.26
CA GLN A 64 1.87 -6.57 -3.71
C GLN A 64 1.20 -5.44 -2.94
N TYR A 65 -0.10 -5.31 -3.12
CA TYR A 65 -0.94 -4.29 -2.53
C TYR A 65 -2.00 -4.95 -1.68
N VAL A 66 -2.22 -4.40 -0.49
CA VAL A 66 -3.42 -4.64 0.31
C VAL A 66 -3.99 -3.28 0.68
N ILE A 67 -5.19 -2.99 0.18
CA ILE A 67 -5.90 -1.74 0.41
C ILE A 67 -7.17 -2.05 1.18
N ALA A 68 -7.38 -1.39 2.30
CA ALA A 68 -8.62 -1.44 3.06
C ALA A 68 -9.23 -0.05 3.14
N VAL A 69 -10.49 0.10 2.73
CA VAL A 69 -11.21 1.37 2.85
C VAL A 69 -12.26 1.22 3.95
N THR A 70 -12.44 2.23 4.80
CA THR A 70 -13.43 2.20 5.88
C THR A 70 -14.12 3.55 6.01
N PRO A 71 -15.44 3.59 6.26
CA PRO A 71 -16.14 4.85 6.51
C PRO A 71 -15.75 5.41 7.88
N ALA A 72 -15.70 6.75 7.99
CA ALA A 72 -15.51 7.40 9.28
C ALA A 72 -16.80 7.31 10.11
N LYS A 73 -16.68 6.84 11.37
CA LYS A 73 -17.84 6.72 12.30
C LYS A 73 -18.57 8.05 12.53
N SER A 74 -17.86 9.16 12.43
CA SER A 74 -18.38 10.50 12.73
C SER A 74 -18.88 11.27 11.51
N ASN A 75 -18.56 10.85 10.29
CA ASN A 75 -18.94 11.55 9.07
C ASN A 75 -19.10 10.57 7.89
N PRO A 76 -20.31 10.39 7.34
CA PRO A 76 -20.54 9.48 6.21
C PRO A 76 -19.85 9.93 4.92
N ASN A 77 -19.51 11.22 4.79
CA ASN A 77 -18.76 11.78 3.66
C ASN A 77 -17.26 11.81 3.92
N ARG A 78 -16.78 10.97 4.84
CA ARG A 78 -15.36 10.81 5.09
C ARG A 78 -15.03 9.33 5.15
N SER A 79 -13.94 8.96 4.53
CA SER A 79 -13.43 7.60 4.52
C SER A 79 -11.93 7.60 4.81
N TYR A 80 -11.47 6.47 5.35
CA TYR A 80 -10.06 6.20 5.59
C TYR A 80 -9.63 5.06 4.69
N LEU A 81 -8.54 5.26 3.98
CA LEU A 81 -7.91 4.26 3.14
C LEU A 81 -6.57 3.90 3.77
N TRP A 82 -6.47 2.65 4.17
CA TRP A 82 -5.24 2.01 4.59
C TRP A 82 -4.64 1.32 3.38
N ILE A 83 -3.37 1.58 3.09
CA ILE A 83 -2.63 0.97 2.00
C ILE A 83 -1.36 0.35 2.53
N ASP A 84 -1.14 -0.89 2.15
CA ASP A 84 0.04 -1.65 2.47
C ASP A 84 0.64 -2.21 1.19
N ILE A 85 1.90 -1.84 0.95
CA ILE A 85 2.63 -2.24 -0.24
C ILE A 85 3.89 -2.95 0.20
N SER A 86 4.07 -4.17 -0.27
CA SER A 86 5.29 -4.95 -0.09
C SER A 86 5.92 -5.30 -1.44
N MET A 87 7.23 -5.41 -1.45
CA MET A 87 7.96 -5.88 -2.63
C MET A 87 7.99 -7.41 -2.64
N ASN A 88 7.66 -8.02 -3.78
CA ASN A 88 7.77 -9.47 -3.93
C ASN A 88 9.26 -9.85 -4.03
N GLN A 89 9.82 -10.47 -2.98
CA GLN A 89 11.26 -10.77 -2.87
C GLN A 89 11.75 -11.85 -3.84
N ASP A 90 10.86 -12.66 -4.41
CA ASP A 90 11.22 -13.80 -5.26
C ASP A 90 11.64 -13.41 -6.69
N ARG A 91 11.54 -12.13 -7.05
CA ARG A 91 11.94 -11.62 -8.36
C ARG A 91 12.89 -10.45 -8.18
N ALA A 92 14.08 -10.55 -8.78
CA ALA A 92 15.08 -9.49 -8.75
C ALA A 92 14.53 -8.22 -9.43
N VAL A 93 13.98 -7.29 -8.65
CA VAL A 93 13.49 -6.02 -9.17
C VAL A 93 14.66 -5.05 -9.27
N HIS A 94 15.09 -4.78 -10.49
CA HIS A 94 16.03 -3.70 -10.79
C HIS A 94 15.28 -2.36 -10.80
N GLY A 95 15.16 -1.69 -9.65
CA GLY A 95 14.52 -0.39 -9.54
C GLY A 95 14.89 0.37 -8.27
N THR A 96 14.92 1.70 -8.35
CA THR A 96 15.14 2.61 -7.20
C THR A 96 13.83 3.02 -6.52
N VAL A 97 12.69 2.61 -7.07
CA VAL A 97 11.36 2.93 -6.52
C VAL A 97 11.18 2.14 -5.24
N THR A 98 10.84 2.82 -4.15
CA THR A 98 10.54 2.18 -2.88
C THR A 98 9.03 1.90 -2.77
N PRO A 99 8.58 0.98 -1.91
CA PRO A 99 7.16 0.81 -1.63
C PRO A 99 6.45 2.10 -1.18
N HIS A 100 7.19 3.03 -0.54
CA HIS A 100 6.69 4.35 -0.16
C HIS A 100 6.49 5.28 -1.38
N ASP A 101 7.40 5.22 -2.36
CA ASP A 101 7.21 5.97 -3.61
C ASP A 101 6.01 5.43 -4.40
N GLU A 102 5.82 4.11 -4.38
CA GLU A 102 4.68 3.45 -5.03
C GLU A 102 3.34 3.80 -4.35
N SER A 103 3.28 3.81 -3.01
CA SER A 103 2.08 4.22 -2.27
C SER A 103 1.77 5.69 -2.53
N GLY A 104 2.77 6.56 -2.48
CA GLY A 104 2.62 7.98 -2.80
C GLY A 104 2.10 8.22 -4.21
N ALA A 105 2.62 7.48 -5.20
CA ALA A 105 2.16 7.55 -6.59
C ALA A 105 0.72 7.06 -6.74
N PHE A 106 0.37 5.93 -6.10
CA PHE A 106 -0.99 5.38 -6.12
C PHE A 106 -2.00 6.36 -5.53
N ILE A 107 -1.72 6.89 -4.33
CA ILE A 107 -2.63 7.80 -3.63
C ILE A 107 -2.79 9.12 -4.37
N LYS A 108 -1.72 9.64 -4.97
CA LYS A 108 -1.79 10.83 -5.82
C LYS A 108 -2.71 10.60 -7.02
N GLN A 109 -2.55 9.49 -7.75
CA GLN A 109 -3.41 9.16 -8.89
C GLN A 109 -4.87 8.98 -8.48
N LEU A 110 -5.11 8.33 -7.32
CA LEU A 110 -6.45 8.16 -6.78
C LEU A 110 -7.10 9.51 -6.43
N GLY A 111 -6.36 10.42 -5.78
CA GLY A 111 -6.82 11.78 -5.51
C GLY A 111 -7.15 12.56 -6.77
N GLU A 112 -6.30 12.49 -7.80
CA GLU A 112 -6.54 13.12 -9.10
C GLU A 112 -7.82 12.58 -9.78
N LYS A 113 -8.05 11.27 -9.72
CA LYS A 113 -9.26 10.62 -10.28
C LYS A 113 -10.54 11.04 -9.56
N LEU A 114 -10.48 11.10 -8.24
CA LEU A 114 -11.58 11.50 -7.38
C LEU A 114 -11.75 13.02 -7.27
N ASN A 115 -10.86 13.81 -7.90
CA ASN A 115 -10.81 15.26 -7.79
C ASN A 115 -10.75 15.76 -6.32
N VAL A 116 -9.93 15.09 -5.50
CA VAL A 116 -9.71 15.42 -4.09
C VAL A 116 -8.23 15.33 -3.72
N VAL A 117 -7.85 16.02 -2.64
CA VAL A 117 -6.50 15.92 -2.07
C VAL A 117 -6.56 15.01 -0.84
N PRO A 118 -6.03 13.77 -0.92
CA PRO A 118 -5.99 12.86 0.23
C PRO A 118 -5.09 13.43 1.32
N LYS A 119 -5.49 13.28 2.59
CA LYS A 119 -4.69 13.73 3.73
C LYS A 119 -4.01 12.53 4.39
N PHE A 120 -2.68 12.56 4.48
CA PHE A 120 -1.92 11.57 5.23
C PHE A 120 -2.27 11.66 6.72
N VAL A 121 -2.53 10.51 7.34
CA VAL A 121 -2.87 10.39 8.76
C VAL A 121 -1.65 9.82 9.47
N THR A 122 -0.89 10.68 10.16
CA THR A 122 0.21 10.24 11.01
C THR A 122 -0.35 9.46 12.20
N SER A 123 0.07 8.20 12.39
CA SER A 123 -0.05 7.55 13.69
C SER A 123 0.90 8.27 14.65
N LYS A 124 0.36 8.83 15.74
CA LYS A 124 1.18 9.29 16.87
C LYS A 124 1.59 8.11 17.74
#